data_AF-A0A7Y5V415-F1
#
_entry.id   AF-A0A7Y5V415-F1
#
_cell.length_a   1.000
_cell.length_b   1.000
_cell.length_c   1.000
_cell.angle_alpha   90.00
_cell.angle_beta   90.00
_cell.angle_gamma   90.00
#
_symmetry.space_group_name_H-M   'P 1'
#
loop_
_entity.id
_entity.type
_entity.pdbx_description
1 polymer ?
#
loop_
_entity_poly.entity_id
_entity_poly.type
_entity_poly.pdbx_seq_one_letter_code
_entity_poly.pdbx_strand_id
1 'polypeptide(L)'
;MRRDLMVLFVGAACLRLAVALALDAPPSWDGVIYERAARQLAAGEGYTQRMLNPKKPPRPTAFYPVGFPATLAGAYRVLGTQAWSAALLQAIA
;
A
#
# COMPACT_ATOMS: atom_id res chain seq x y z
N MET A 1 -12.71 20.30 13.42
CA MET A 1 -13.47 19.43 12.48
C MET A 1 -14.88 19.23 13.05
N ARG A 2 -15.94 19.35 12.24
CA ARG A 2 -17.33 19.17 12.73
C ARG A 2 -17.53 17.72 13.19
N ARG A 3 -18.22 17.50 14.32
CA ARG A 3 -18.48 16.17 14.90
C ARG A 3 -19.04 15.18 13.87
N ASP A 4 -19.95 15.65 13.02
CA ASP A 4 -20.59 14.83 11.99
C ASP A 4 -19.57 14.31 10.96
N LEU A 5 -18.59 15.12 10.57
CA LEU A 5 -17.52 14.70 9.65
C LEU A 5 -16.63 13.62 10.27
N MET A 6 -16.38 13.69 11.58
CA MET A 6 -15.60 12.67 12.28
C MET A 6 -16.36 11.35 12.36
N VAL A 7 -17.66 11.39 12.65
CA VAL A 7 -18.52 10.19 12.66
C VAL A 7 -18.54 9.55 11.27
N LEU A 8 -18.71 10.35 10.21
CA LEU A 8 -18.69 9.86 8.84
C LEU A 8 -17.33 9.26 8.46
N PHE A 9 -16.24 9.96 8.79
CA PHE A 9 -14.89 9.49 8.49
C PHE A 9 -14.58 8.15 9.20
N VAL A 10 -14.83 8.08 10.51
CA VAL A 10 -14.58 6.86 11.29
C VAL A 10 -15.48 5.72 10.82
N GLY A 11 -16.77 5.99 10.59
CA GLY A 11 -17.70 4.99 10.08
C GLY A 11 -17.26 4.43 8.73
N ALA A 12 -16.84 5.29 7.80
CA ALA A 12 -16.31 4.89 6.50
C ALA A 12 -15.01 4.07 6.63
N ALA A 13 -14.07 4.51 7.46
CA ALA A 13 -12.81 3.79 7.68
C ALA A 13 -13.04 2.40 8.28
N CYS A 14 -13.91 2.29 9.30
CA CYS A 14 -14.28 1.01 9.90
C CYS A 14 -14.94 0.07 8.88
N LEU A 15 -15.84 0.57 8.04
CA LEU A 15 -16.49 -0.24 7.01
C LEU A 15 -15.48 -0.76 5.98
N ARG A 16 -14.60 0.11 5.46
CA ARG A 16 -13.55 -0.27 4.50
C ARG A 16 -12.62 -1.32 5.09
N LEU A 17 -12.20 -1.14 6.34
CA LEU A 17 -11.34 -2.10 7.02
C LEU A 17 -12.05 -3.45 7.22
N ALA A 18 -13.31 -3.44 7.64
CA ALA A 18 -14.09 -4.66 7.82
C ALA A 18 -14.21 -5.45 6.50
N VAL A 19 -14.49 -4.76 5.40
CA VAL A 19 -14.55 -5.38 4.05
C VAL A 19 -13.18 -5.95 3.66
N ALA A 20 -12.10 -5.18 3.84
CA ALA A 20 -10.75 -5.60 3.48
C ALA A 20 -10.23 -6.80 4.30
N LEU A 21 -10.73 -6.99 5.53
CA LEU A 21 -10.40 -8.14 6.37
C LEU A 21 -11.31 -9.35 6.12
N ALA A 22 -12.56 -9.11 5.71
CA ALA A 22 -13.53 -10.18 5.44
C ALA A 22 -13.35 -10.82 4.06
N LEU A 23 -12.82 -10.06 3.09
CA LEU A 23 -12.61 -10.52 1.73
C LEU A 23 -11.12 -10.75 1.48
N ASP A 24 -10.76 -11.95 1.02
CA ASP A 24 -9.42 -12.20 0.49
C ASP A 24 -9.30 -11.55 -0.90
N ALA A 25 -8.77 -10.32 -0.92
CA ALA A 25 -8.64 -9.50 -2.11
C ALA A 25 -7.14 -9.22 -2.39
N PRO A 26 -6.42 -10.17 -3.02
CA PRO A 26 -5.02 -9.95 -3.36
C PRO A 26 -4.86 -8.77 -4.34
N PRO A 27 -3.70 -8.08 -4.32
CA PRO A 27 -3.44 -6.99 -5.24
C PRO A 27 -3.54 -7.47 -6.69
N SER A 28 -4.18 -6.68 -7.54
CA SER A 28 -4.36 -6.98 -8.96
C SER A 28 -3.89 -5.81 -9.82
N TRP A 29 -3.50 -6.09 -11.07
CA TRP A 29 -3.03 -5.08 -12.03
C TRP A 29 -1.89 -4.23 -11.47
N ASP A 30 -2.04 -2.90 -11.49
CA ASP A 30 -1.06 -1.96 -10.92
C ASP A 30 -0.86 -2.15 -9.42
N GLY A 31 -1.85 -2.69 -8.70
CA GLY A 31 -1.71 -3.05 -7.29
C GLY A 31 -0.57 -4.03 -7.04
N VAL A 32 -0.31 -4.96 -7.97
CA VAL A 32 0.83 -5.90 -7.88
C VAL A 32 2.15 -5.16 -7.99
N ILE A 33 2.21 -4.15 -8.87
CA ILE A 33 3.40 -3.33 -9.09
C ILE A 33 3.67 -2.47 -7.85
N TYR A 34 2.64 -1.81 -7.32
CA TYR A 34 2.76 -0.97 -6.13
C TYR A 34 3.12 -1.76 -4.88
N GLU A 35 2.54 -2.94 -4.71
CA GLU A 35 2.89 -3.85 -3.61
C GLU A 35 4.36 -4.26 -3.67
N ARG A 36 4.85 -4.65 -4.86
CA ARG A 36 6.25 -5.03 -5.05
C ARG A 36 7.20 -3.85 -4.86
N ALA A 37 6.81 -2.65 -5.28
CA ALA A 37 7.58 -1.44 -5.06
C ALA A 37 7.66 -1.08 -3.56
N ALA A 38 6.54 -1.16 -2.85
CA ALA A 38 6.48 -0.88 -1.42
C ALA A 38 7.34 -1.85 -0.61
N ARG A 39 7.32 -3.15 -0.94
CA ARG A 39 8.20 -4.15 -0.31
C ARG A 39 9.68 -3.86 -0.55
N GLN A 40 10.08 -3.54 -1.79
CA GLN A 40 11.46 -3.18 -2.10
C GLN A 40 11.91 -1.92 -1.34
N LEU A 41 11.07 -0.88 -1.31
CA LEU A 41 11.34 0.34 -0.54
C LEU A 41 11.46 0.05 0.97
N ALA A 42 10.56 -0.75 1.52
CA ALA A 42 10.61 -1.18 2.92
C ALA A 42 11.85 -2.04 3.22
N ALA A 43 12.35 -2.81 2.26
CA ALA A 43 13.59 -3.58 2.38
C ALA A 43 14.86 -2.71 2.17
N GLY A 44 14.73 -1.49 1.66
CA GLY A 44 15.87 -0.61 1.33
C GLY A 44 16.51 -0.90 -0.03
N GLU A 45 15.85 -1.66 -0.91
CA GLU A 45 16.32 -1.97 -2.26
C GLU A 45 16.14 -0.81 -3.25
N GLY A 46 15.39 0.23 -2.86
CA GLY A 46 15.08 1.40 -3.68
C GLY A 46 13.90 1.20 -4.64
N TYR A 47 13.63 2.21 -5.46
CA TYR A 47 12.53 2.21 -6.44
C TYR A 47 13.07 1.83 -7.82
N THR A 48 12.94 0.55 -8.17
CA THR A 48 13.62 -0.04 -9.33
C THR A 48 12.68 -0.70 -10.32
N GLN A 49 13.17 -0.98 -11.53
CA GLN A 49 12.45 -1.72 -12.56
C GLN A 49 12.02 -3.14 -12.12
N ARG A 50 12.56 -3.69 -11.03
CA ARG A 50 12.12 -4.98 -10.47
C ARG A 50 10.69 -4.93 -9.96
N MET A 51 10.17 -3.75 -9.61
CA MET A 51 8.76 -3.58 -9.27
C MET A 51 7.83 -3.95 -10.43
N LEU A 52 8.25 -3.69 -11.68
CA LEU A 52 7.48 -4.00 -12.88
C LEU A 52 7.57 -5.49 -13.21
N ASN A 53 8.78 -6.03 -13.13
CA ASN A 53 9.05 -7.44 -13.34
C ASN A 53 10.27 -7.86 -12.50
N PRO A 54 10.14 -8.84 -11.59
CA PRO A 54 11.22 -9.22 -10.66
C PRO A 54 12.51 -9.70 -11.36
N LYS A 55 12.38 -10.14 -12.62
CA LYS A 55 13.47 -10.62 -13.47
C LYS A 55 14.29 -9.48 -14.11
N LYS A 56 13.82 -8.23 -14.05
CA LYS A 56 14.58 -7.08 -14.56
C LYS A 56 15.76 -6.76 -13.64
N PRO A 57 16.83 -6.11 -14.14
CA PRO A 57 17.88 -5.60 -13.28
C PRO A 57 17.32 -4.52 -12.33
N PRO A 58 17.92 -4.34 -11.13
CA PRO A 58 17.51 -3.31 -10.16
C PRO A 58 17.95 -1.90 -10.61
N ARG A 59 17.57 -1.50 -11.82
CA ARG A 59 17.84 -0.16 -12.33
C ARG A 59 16.82 0.82 -11.74
N PRO A 60 17.24 1.98 -11.21
CA PRO A 60 16.34 3.04 -10.81
C PRO A 60 15.36 3.40 -11.93
N THR A 61 14.13 3.78 -11.57
CA THR A 61 13.11 4.17 -12.54
C THR A 61 12.20 5.25 -11.98
N ALA A 62 11.59 6.03 -12.86
CA ALA A 62 10.52 6.99 -12.54
C ALA A 62 9.26 6.71 -13.39
N PHE A 63 9.14 5.50 -13.95
CA PHE A 63 8.07 5.18 -14.92
C PHE A 63 6.67 5.09 -14.28
N TYR A 64 6.58 4.74 -12.99
CA TYR A 64 5.33 4.74 -12.23
C TYR A 64 5.37 5.75 -11.08
N PRO A 65 4.20 6.22 -10.61
CA PRO A 65 4.10 7.09 -9.44
C PRO A 65 4.66 6.42 -8.18
N VAL A 66 5.53 7.14 -7.48
CA VAL A 66 6.19 6.65 -6.26
C VAL A 66 5.37 6.89 -4.98
N GLY A 67 4.43 7.85 -5.01
CA GLY A 67 3.74 8.33 -3.80
C GLY A 67 3.07 7.22 -2.99
N PHE A 68 2.16 6.47 -3.61
CA PHE A 68 1.47 5.37 -2.92
C PHE A 68 2.43 4.26 -2.45
N PRO A 69 3.35 3.72 -3.27
CA PRO A 69 4.38 2.78 -2.82
C PRO A 69 5.24 3.28 -1.66
N ALA A 70 5.61 4.56 -1.63
CA ALA A 70 6.41 5.14 -0.55
C ALA A 70 5.63 5.21 0.77
N THR A 71 4.37 5.64 0.72
CA THR A 71 3.49 5.64 1.90
C THR A 71 3.28 4.22 2.43
N LEU A 72 3.01 3.25 1.55
CA LEU A 72 2.84 1.85 1.92
C LEU A 72 4.13 1.24 2.47
N ALA A 73 5.30 1.59 1.91
CA ALA A 73 6.59 1.17 2.45
C ALA A 73 6.81 1.68 3.88
N GLY A 74 6.42 2.93 4.17
CA GLY A 74 6.44 3.49 5.52
C GLY A 74 5.59 2.65 6.49
N ALA A 75 4.36 2.32 6.09
CA ALA A 75 3.50 1.43 6.88
C ALA A 75 4.13 0.05 7.09
N TYR A 76 4.74 -0.53 6.05
CA TYR A 76 5.43 -1.82 6.13
C TYR A 76 6.65 -1.83 7.04
N ARG A 77 7.37 -0.70 7.18
CA ARG A 77 8.48 -0.62 8.14
C ARG A 77 8.01 -0.62 9.60
N VAL A 78 6.81 -0.08 9.87
CA VAL A 78 6.27 0.05 11.23
C VAL A 78 5.45 -1.17 11.63
N LEU A 79 4.59 -1.65 10.73
CA LEU A 79 3.57 -2.66 11.01
C LEU A 79 3.95 -4.05 10.47
N GLY A 80 4.92 -4.13 9.57
CA GLY A 80 5.24 -5.35 8.82
C GLY A 80 4.51 -5.41 7.47
N THR A 81 4.89 -6.39 6.64
CA THR A 81 4.46 -6.49 5.23
C THR A 81 3.24 -7.39 5.02
N GLN A 82 2.41 -7.60 6.05
CA GLN A 82 1.21 -8.42 5.94
C GLN A 82 0.09 -7.67 5.21
N ALA A 83 -0.88 -8.42 4.65
CA ALA A 83 -2.02 -7.83 3.94
C ALA A 83 -2.82 -6.83 4.79
N TRP A 84 -2.94 -7.08 6.09
CA TRP A 84 -3.66 -6.18 7.01
C TRP A 84 -2.98 -4.81 7.16
N SER A 85 -1.66 -4.71 6.98
CA SER A 85 -0.94 -3.42 7.02
C SER A 85 -1.35 -2.51 5.86
N ALA A 86 -1.52 -3.09 4.66
CA ALA A 86 -2.04 -2.38 3.50
C ALA A 86 -3.52 -2.01 3.68
N ALA A 87 -4.32 -2.92 4.27
CA ALA A 87 -5.74 -2.69 4.54
C ALA A 87 -5.97 -1.51 5.50
N LEU A 88 -5.17 -1.41 6.57
CA LEU A 88 -5.24 -0.28 7.50
C LEU A 88 -4.96 1.05 6.81
N LEU A 89 -3.92 1.12 5.98
CA LEU A 89 -3.58 2.34 5.25
C LEU A 89 -4.70 2.75 4.27
N GLN A 90 -5.24 1.79 3.52
CA GLN A 90 -6.33 2.07 2.56
C GLN A 90 -7.68 2.37 3.23
N ALA A 91 -7.89 1.93 4.47
CA ALA A 91 -9.11 2.26 5.21
C ALA A 91 -9.21 3.76 5.51
N ILE A 92 -8.07 4.42 5.76
CA ILE A 92 -7.99 5.83 6.21
C ILE A 92 -7.62 6.84 5.11
N ALA A 93 -7.22 6.34 3.93
CA ALA A 93 -6.95 7.15 2.74
C ALA A 93 -8.20 7.30 1.85
#